data_AF-A0A7L2F0A2-F1
#
_entry.id   AF-A0A7L2F0A2-F1
#
_cell.length_a   1.000
_cell.length_b   1.000
_cell.length_c   1.000
_cell.angle_alpha   90.00
_cell.angle_beta   90.00
_cell.angle_gamma   90.00
#
_symmetry.space_group_name_H-M   'P 1'
#
loop_
_entity.id
_entity.type
_entity.pdbx_description
1 polymer ?
#
loop_
_entity_poly.entity_id
_entity_poly.type
_entity_poly.pdbx_seq_one_letter_code
_entity_poly.pdbx_strand_id
1 'polypeptide(L)'
;QNSRYQTYQRMWNYMYSKQPSVFVKSTEEGIARVLNSNYAFLLESTMNEYYRQRNCNLTQVGGLLDTKGYGIGMPVGSVFRDEFDLAILQLQENNRLEILKRKWWEGGKCPKEEDHRA
;
A
#
# COMPACT_ATOMS: atom_id res chain seq x y z
N GLN A 1 -0.03 -13.39 -16.03
CA GLN A 1 -0.01 -14.75 -16.62
C GLN A 1 0.59 -15.81 -15.68
N ASN A 2 1.55 -15.47 -14.80
CA ASN A 2 2.24 -16.46 -13.94
C ASN A 2 1.68 -16.64 -12.52
N SER A 3 0.54 -16.02 -12.18
CA SER A 3 -0.09 -16.26 -10.87
C SER A 3 -0.61 -17.69 -10.80
N ARG A 4 -0.52 -18.34 -9.62
CA ARG A 4 -1.11 -19.67 -9.39
C ARG A 4 -2.62 -19.63 -9.08
N TYR A 5 -3.18 -18.43 -8.89
CA TYR A 5 -4.60 -18.24 -8.56
C TYR A 5 -5.39 -17.79 -9.78
N GLN A 6 -6.41 -18.57 -10.15
CA GLN A 6 -7.24 -18.31 -11.33
C GLN A 6 -7.92 -16.93 -11.28
N THR A 7 -8.36 -16.48 -10.11
CA THR A 7 -8.97 -15.16 -9.91
C THR A 7 -8.01 -14.03 -10.32
N TYR A 8 -6.76 -14.08 -9.86
CA TYR A 8 -5.76 -13.06 -10.19
C TYR A 8 -5.33 -13.10 -11.65
N GLN A 9 -5.30 -14.29 -12.26
CA GLN A 9 -5.09 -14.41 -13.70
C GLN A 9 -6.22 -13.72 -14.49
N ARG A 10 -7.49 -13.95 -14.12
CA ARG A 10 -8.64 -13.30 -14.75
C ARG A 10 -8.62 -11.78 -14.57
N MET A 11 -8.33 -11.30 -13.36
CA MET A 11 -8.20 -9.86 -13.07
C MET A 11 -7.09 -9.22 -13.94
N TRP A 12 -5.92 -9.85 -14.00
CA TRP A 12 -4.82 -9.36 -14.84
C TRP A 12 -5.21 -9.30 -16.31
N ASN A 13 -5.81 -10.36 -16.85
CA ASN A 13 -6.23 -10.39 -18.26
C ASN A 13 -7.22 -9.28 -18.57
N TYR A 14 -8.20 -9.04 -17.68
CA TYR A 14 -9.13 -7.91 -17.80
C TYR A 14 -8.39 -6.56 -17.81
N MET A 15 -7.49 -6.33 -16.85
CA MET A 15 -6.75 -5.06 -16.77
C MET A 15 -5.88 -4.82 -18.01
N TYR A 16 -5.22 -5.87 -18.51
CA TYR A 16 -4.31 -5.79 -19.64
C TYR A 16 -5.02 -5.55 -20.98
N SER A 17 -6.19 -6.16 -21.19
CA SER A 17 -6.91 -6.07 -22.47
C SER A 17 -7.92 -4.93 -22.57
N LYS A 18 -8.22 -4.22 -21.47
CA LYS A 18 -9.27 -3.21 -21.45
C LYS A 18 -8.88 -1.95 -22.24
N GLN A 19 -9.81 -1.48 -23.09
CA GLN A 19 -9.73 -0.17 -23.74
C GLN A 19 -10.99 0.65 -23.41
N PRO A 20 -10.85 1.92 -22.97
CA PRO A 20 -9.60 2.62 -22.66
C PRO A 20 -8.86 2.00 -21.46
N SER A 21 -7.55 2.28 -21.34
CA SER A 21 -6.69 1.69 -20.31
C SER A 21 -7.21 1.94 -18.89
N VAL A 22 -7.12 0.93 -18.04
CA VAL A 22 -7.40 1.05 -16.59
C VAL A 22 -6.18 1.52 -15.80
N PHE A 23 -4.97 1.39 -16.36
CA PHE A 23 -3.73 1.83 -15.70
C PHE A 23 -3.64 3.36 -15.67
N VAL A 24 -3.15 3.87 -14.54
CA VAL A 24 -2.87 5.29 -14.28
C VAL A 24 -1.37 5.50 -14.12
N LYS A 25 -0.89 6.74 -14.28
CA LYS A 25 0.54 7.07 -14.23
C LYS A 25 1.03 7.42 -12.82
N SER A 26 0.14 7.86 -11.94
CA SER A 26 0.49 8.17 -10.55
C SER A 26 -0.63 7.77 -9.58
N THR A 27 -0.28 7.73 -8.29
CA THR A 27 -1.22 7.48 -7.22
C THR A 27 -2.30 8.56 -7.16
N GLU A 28 -1.93 9.83 -7.33
CA GLU A 28 -2.86 10.97 -7.32
C GLU A 28 -3.89 10.86 -8.44
N GLU A 29 -3.47 10.46 -9.64
CA GLU A 29 -4.38 10.20 -10.77
C GLU A 29 -5.34 9.05 -10.44
N GLY A 30 -4.82 7.98 -9.83
CA GLY A 30 -5.62 6.85 -9.35
C GLY A 30 -6.69 7.27 -8.34
N ILE A 31 -6.31 8.05 -7.32
CA ILE A 31 -7.23 8.57 -6.30
C ILE A 31 -8.27 9.51 -6.92
N ALA A 32 -7.86 10.43 -7.80
CA ALA A 32 -8.80 11.30 -8.50
C ALA A 32 -9.79 10.49 -9.35
N ARG A 33 -9.34 9.43 -10.02
CA ARG A 33 -10.21 8.55 -10.83
C ARG A 33 -11.21 7.79 -9.96
N VAL A 34 -10.81 7.30 -8.79
CA VAL A 34 -11.71 6.65 -7.81
C VAL A 34 -12.81 7.61 -7.36
N LEU A 35 -12.47 8.85 -7.05
CA LEU A 35 -13.43 9.84 -6.54
C LEU A 35 -14.44 10.33 -7.60
N ASN A 36 -14.03 10.34 -8.88
CA ASN A 36 -14.82 10.95 -9.96
C ASN A 36 -15.50 9.93 -10.89
N SER A 37 -15.33 8.63 -10.66
CA SER A 37 -15.88 7.59 -11.54
C SER A 37 -16.11 6.27 -10.82
N ASN A 38 -16.78 5.32 -11.49
CA ASN A 38 -16.94 3.96 -10.99
C ASN A 38 -15.65 3.14 -11.19
N TYR A 39 -14.62 3.45 -10.40
CA TYR A 39 -13.29 2.85 -10.49
C TYR A 39 -12.78 2.48 -9.10
N ALA A 40 -12.22 1.27 -8.97
CA ALA A 40 -11.52 0.82 -7.77
C ALA A 40 -10.02 0.75 -8.07
N PHE A 41 -9.19 1.12 -7.10
CA PHE A 41 -7.74 1.18 -7.27
C PHE A 41 -7.03 0.19 -6.35
N LEU A 42 -6.17 -0.65 -6.92
CA LEU A 42 -5.30 -1.54 -6.16
C LEU A 42 -4.04 -0.77 -5.78
N LEU A 43 -3.81 -0.61 -4.48
CA LEU A 43 -2.72 0.17 -3.91
C LEU A 43 -2.16 -0.55 -2.68
N GLU A 44 -0.90 -0.28 -2.33
CA GLU A 44 -0.28 -0.79 -1.11
C GLU A 44 -1.03 -0.31 0.14
N SER A 45 -1.11 -1.17 1.16
CA SER A 45 -1.93 -0.92 2.36
C SER A 45 -1.51 0.31 3.15
N THR A 46 -0.20 0.58 3.24
CA THR A 46 0.37 1.76 3.90
C THR A 46 -0.05 3.06 3.23
N MET A 47 -0.08 3.09 1.89
CA MET A 47 -0.56 4.23 1.13
C MET A 47 -2.08 4.35 1.24
N ASN A 48 -2.81 3.24 1.16
CA ASN A 48 -4.26 3.24 1.34
C ASN A 48 -4.65 3.83 2.71
N GLU A 49 -3.99 3.40 3.79
CA GLU A 49 -4.14 3.96 5.14
C GLU A 49 -3.89 5.47 5.14
N TYR A 50 -2.78 5.92 4.54
CA TYR A 50 -2.39 7.33 4.49
C TYR A 50 -3.44 8.22 3.81
N TYR A 51 -3.92 7.83 2.63
CA TYR A 51 -4.89 8.63 1.86
C TYR A 51 -6.29 8.58 2.48
N ARG A 52 -6.74 7.44 3.02
CA ARG A 52 -8.03 7.33 3.72
C ARG A 52 -8.11 8.22 4.96
N GLN A 53 -7.04 8.29 5.75
CA GLN A 53 -7.02 9.17 6.93
C GLN A 53 -7.19 10.66 6.54
N ARG A 54 -6.84 11.03 5.31
CA ARG A 54 -6.86 12.42 4.80
C ARG A 54 -8.08 12.75 3.95
N ASN A 55 -8.71 11.75 3.33
CA ASN A 55 -9.90 11.92 2.52
C ASN A 55 -10.96 10.87 2.88
N CYS A 56 -12.02 11.33 3.55
CA CYS A 56 -13.03 10.45 4.14
C CYS A 56 -14.02 9.90 3.09
N ASN A 57 -13.93 10.35 1.84
CA ASN A 57 -14.70 9.80 0.73
C ASN A 57 -14.06 8.51 0.17
N LEU A 58 -12.90 8.10 0.69
CA LEU A 58 -12.22 6.85 0.33
C LEU A 58 -12.56 5.77 1.34
N THR A 59 -12.74 4.54 0.85
CA THR A 59 -13.02 3.36 1.68
C THR A 59 -12.17 2.19 1.22
N GLN A 60 -11.68 1.39 2.18
CA GLN A 60 -11.00 0.15 1.86
C GLN A 60 -12.03 -0.94 1.64
N VAL A 61 -11.88 -1.69 0.56
CA VAL A 61 -12.70 -2.86 0.28
C VAL A 61 -11.83 -4.11 0.40
N GLY A 62 -12.24 -5.04 1.25
CA GLY A 62 -11.52 -6.30 1.48
C GLY A 62 -10.25 -6.17 2.34
N GLY A 63 -9.49 -7.26 2.37
CA GLY A 63 -8.23 -7.38 3.12
C GLY A 63 -6.99 -7.29 2.24
N LEU A 64 -5.84 -7.64 2.83
CA LEU A 64 -4.56 -7.70 2.11
C LEU A 64 -4.55 -8.88 1.14
N LEU A 65 -4.03 -8.66 -0.07
CA LEU A 65 -3.89 -9.70 -1.09
C LEU A 65 -2.60 -10.52 -0.94
N ASP A 66 -1.59 -9.93 -0.30
CA ASP A 66 -0.30 -10.54 0.00
C ASP A 66 0.32 -9.90 1.26
N THR A 67 1.52 -10.36 1.63
CA THR A 67 2.34 -9.78 2.70
C THR A 67 3.68 -9.38 2.11
N LYS A 68 3.95 -8.08 2.11
CA LYS A 68 5.18 -7.46 1.61
C LYS A 68 5.69 -6.43 2.61
N GLY A 69 6.98 -6.15 2.54
CA GLY A 69 7.63 -5.11 3.34
C GLY A 69 8.54 -4.24 2.48
N TYR A 70 8.80 -3.02 2.97
CA TYR A 70 9.81 -2.15 2.37
C TYR A 70 11.20 -2.51 2.88
N GLY A 71 12.19 -2.45 1.99
CA GLY A 71 13.60 -2.68 2.33
C GLY A 71 14.50 -1.63 1.68
N ILE A 72 15.71 -1.50 2.21
CA ILE A 72 16.74 -0.64 1.64
C ILE A 72 17.56 -1.47 0.65
N GLY A 73 17.40 -1.20 -0.64
CA GLY A 73 18.12 -1.92 -1.69
C GLY A 73 19.60 -1.54 -1.74
N MET A 74 20.48 -2.54 -1.71
CA MET A 74 21.93 -2.36 -1.83
C MET A 74 22.50 -3.20 -2.97
N PRO A 75 23.65 -2.80 -3.57
CA PRO A 75 24.36 -3.64 -4.52
C PRO A 75 24.73 -5.00 -3.92
N VAL A 76 24.73 -6.04 -4.76
CA VAL A 76 25.16 -7.38 -4.34
C VAL A 76 26.61 -7.32 -3.85
N GLY A 77 26.86 -7.87 -2.66
CA GLY A 77 28.19 -7.83 -2.02
C GLY A 77 28.51 -6.53 -1.28
N SER A 78 27.54 -5.61 -1.10
CA SER A 78 27.73 -4.41 -0.27
C SER A 78 28.16 -4.78 1.16
N VAL A 79 29.27 -4.19 1.61
CA VAL A 79 29.79 -4.35 2.97
C VAL A 79 28.86 -3.74 4.04
N PHE A 80 27.96 -2.84 3.63
CA PHE A 80 27.04 -2.14 4.53
C PHE A 80 25.77 -2.93 4.84
N ARG A 81 25.51 -4.04 4.14
CA ARG A 81 24.25 -4.78 4.29
C ARG A 81 24.01 -5.20 5.73
N ASP A 82 25.00 -5.84 6.35
CA ASP A 82 24.86 -6.38 7.71
C ASP A 82 24.78 -5.26 8.76
N GLU A 83 25.46 -4.13 8.54
CA GLU A 83 25.41 -2.96 9.43
C GLU A 83 24.02 -2.31 9.41
N PHE A 84 23.42 -2.14 8.23
CA PHE A 84 22.07 -1.60 8.11
C PHE A 84 21.02 -2.59 8.63
N ASP A 85 21.17 -3.88 8.37
CA ASP A 85 20.28 -4.91 8.90
C ASP A 85 20.26 -4.84 10.45
N LEU A 86 21.43 -4.75 11.09
CA LEU A 86 21.53 -4.58 12.55
C LEU A 86 20.91 -3.26 13.04
N ALA A 87 21.16 -2.15 12.34
CA ALA A 87 20.60 -0.85 12.70
C ALA A 87 19.06 -0.83 12.62
N ILE A 88 18.48 -1.47 11.59
CA ILE A 88 17.02 -1.60 11.45
C ILE A 88 16.45 -2.42 12.62
N LEU A 89 17.10 -3.54 12.98
CA LEU A 89 16.69 -4.35 14.13
C LEU A 89 16.72 -3.55 15.42
N GLN A 90 17.77 -2.78 15.68
CA GLN A 90 17.87 -1.92 16.85
C GLN A 90 16.78 -0.83 16.87
N LEU A 91 16.45 -0.23 15.72
CA LEU A 91 15.37 0.75 15.62
C LEU A 91 13.99 0.13 15.89
N GLN A 92 13.79 -1.13 15.45
CA GLN A 92 12.56 -1.88 15.71
C GLN A 92 12.45 -2.27 17.19
N GLU A 93 13.50 -2.84 17.78
CA GLU A 93 13.54 -3.25 19.19
C GLU A 93 13.29 -2.06 20.13
N ASN A 94 13.86 -0.89 19.82
CA ASN A 94 13.66 0.34 20.57
C ASN A 94 12.35 1.08 20.22
N ASN A 95 11.44 0.46 19.46
CA ASN A 95 10.15 1.00 19.05
C ASN A 95 10.22 2.34 18.27
N ARG A 96 11.40 2.68 17.72
CA ARG A 96 11.63 3.96 17.01
C ARG A 96 10.89 3.99 15.69
N LEU A 97 10.83 2.87 14.97
CA LEU A 97 10.12 2.77 13.70
C LEU A 97 8.61 3.00 13.88
N GLU A 98 8.02 2.47 14.95
CA GLU A 98 6.60 2.67 15.26
C GLU A 98 6.29 4.13 15.61
N ILE A 99 7.14 4.76 16.45
CA ILE A 99 7.02 6.19 16.78
C ILE A 99 7.07 7.04 15.51
N LEU A 100 7.99 6.72 14.58
CA LEU A 100 8.08 7.40 13.30
C LEU A 100 6.84 7.16 12.44
N LYS A 101 6.36 5.91 12.32
CA LYS A 101 5.15 5.59 11.57
C LYS A 101 3.98 6.42 12.08
N ARG A 102 3.72 6.40 13.39
CA ARG A 102 2.64 7.18 14.02
C ARG A 102 2.79 8.67 13.74
N LYS A 103 3.99 9.23 13.94
CA LYS A 103 4.27 10.65 13.69
C LYS A 103 3.93 11.08 12.26
N TRP A 104 4.21 10.25 11.26
CA TRP A 104 4.05 10.61 9.85
C TRP A 104 2.70 10.19 9.25
N TRP A 105 2.06 9.14 9.78
CA TRP A 105 0.76 8.66 9.29
C TRP A 105 -0.41 9.31 10.02
N GLU A 106 -0.34 9.43 11.36
CA GLU A 106 -1.39 10.05 12.17
C GLU A 106 -1.51 11.57 11.86
N GLY A 107 -2.69 12.13 12.07
CA GLY A 107 -2.99 13.55 11.77
C GLY A 107 -4.03 13.76 10.66
N GLY A 108 -4.65 12.68 10.19
CA GLY A 108 -5.85 12.73 9.38
C GLY A 108 -7.04 13.35 10.10
N LYS A 109 -7.94 14.00 9.35
CA LYS A 109 -9.18 14.62 9.89
C LYS A 109 -10.36 13.64 9.91
N CYS A 110 -10.20 12.44 9.34
CA CYS A 110 -11.29 11.50 9.22
C CYS A 110 -11.54 10.76 10.54
N PRO A 111 -12.82 10.44 10.85
CA PRO A 111 -13.15 9.58 11.96
C PRO A 111 -12.39 8.25 11.84
N LYS A 112 -11.93 7.71 12.97
CA LYS A 112 -11.44 6.33 12.97
C LYS A 112 -12.64 5.43 12.67
N GLU A 113 -12.51 4.58 11.65
CA GLU A 113 -13.54 3.56 11.38
C GLU A 113 -13.72 2.70 12.64
N GLU A 114 -14.96 2.57 13.11
CA GLU A 114 -15.32 1.54 14.08
C GLU A 114 -15.15 0.17 13.41
N ASP A 115 -14.47 -0.75 14.08
CA ASP A 115 -14.25 -2.10 13.58
C ASP A 115 -15.59 -2.85 13.59
N HIS A 116 -16.38 -2.71 12.52
CA HIS A 116 -17.61 -3.47 12.30
C HIS A 116 -17.33 -4.91 11.86
N ARG A 117 -16.32 -5.56 12.46
CA ARG A 117 -16.13 -7.00 12.39
C ARG A 117 -16.90 -7.64 13.54
N ALA A 118 -18.20 -7.80 13.33
CA ALA A 118 -19.01 -8.80 13.99
C ALA A 118 -18.97 -10.11 13.19
#